data_AF-A0A1V5WWA3-F1
#
_entry.id   AF-A0A1V5WWA3-F1
#
_cell.length_a   1.000
_cell.length_b   1.000
_cell.length_c   1.000
_cell.angle_alpha   90.00
_cell.angle_beta   90.00
_cell.angle_gamma   90.00
#
_symmetry.space_group_name_H-M   'P 1'
#
loop_
_entity.id
_entity.type
_entity.pdbx_description
1 polymer ?
#
loop_
_entity_poly.entity_id
_entity_poly.type
_entity_poly.pdbx_seq_one_letter_code
_entity_poly.pdbx_strand_id
1 'polypeptide(L)'
;MIRHISLLSLGLVGALFAMGCSGADGEDGKTGPAGKEGPAGQAGPAGQDGLPGPAGEQGPEGPAGQDAVGTVSISGVTPAFAFLDRSKTVTISGFGTDWSSTTPPTVSFGPDVDVDTVSVASPTALIAAITIKPDAETGPRNVTVTNGAETLTYSAGFTLESPAKFDIVGTPAQGSIMIASVVNRDFETPFDTTYTGDGFFTPIVYTNIQMSALPGVLADPQNVQPYTMEWLMLVDVDATAGDKDLDILSGPAGQQVHFPAPKAFSLAEREAETITLGTPKTDKVTSVYGTQLYKIEGSKTEGQIVNIAVSSTKADSQPAFALLPESGKFNDLIAYTNDSTLVTTPTSSVYYLVFWDSTGAFNYDFTFTTSATGPVTLLEDKEPNNTIAQALVAAAMPAYMANATLSSEADVDWVKYEAKAADVGKKFRMTTTAGDAYCDTVVAAYGSDGTTLLGTESSDSNYHENHLSAAIPAAGTYYIRVSASHQGYFDVSDNRYNLMITLE
;
A
#
# COMPACT_ATOMS: atom_id res chain seq x y z
N MET A 1 -18.91 14.00 -4.85
CA MET A 1 -19.32 12.75 -5.51
C MET A 1 -18.40 11.67 -4.94
N ILE A 2 -18.84 11.03 -3.85
CA ILE A 2 -18.01 10.14 -3.01
C ILE A 2 -17.99 8.78 -3.72
N ARG A 3 -16.87 8.44 -4.36
CA ARG A 3 -16.67 7.09 -4.89
C ARG A 3 -16.20 6.21 -3.75
N HIS A 4 -17.01 5.18 -3.51
CA HIS A 4 -16.76 4.05 -2.64
C HIS A 4 -15.30 3.58 -2.81
N ILE A 5 -14.51 3.71 -1.73
CA ILE A 5 -13.34 2.87 -1.53
C ILE A 5 -13.92 1.46 -1.38
N SER A 6 -13.74 0.65 -2.43
CA SER A 6 -14.28 -0.70 -2.53
C SER A 6 -13.75 -1.55 -1.37
N LEU A 7 -14.58 -2.43 -0.82
CA LEU A 7 -14.17 -3.48 0.14
C LEU A 7 -12.94 -4.27 -0.33
N LEU A 8 -12.61 -4.24 -1.63
CA LEU A 8 -11.38 -4.80 -2.17
C LEU A 8 -10.09 -4.23 -1.54
N SER A 9 -10.03 -2.95 -1.13
CA SER A 9 -8.79 -2.42 -0.54
C SER A 9 -8.53 -2.97 0.87
N LEU A 10 -9.58 -3.29 1.63
CA LEU A 10 -9.45 -3.91 2.97
C LEU A 10 -9.01 -5.38 2.89
N GLY A 11 -9.56 -6.15 1.94
CA GLY A 11 -9.16 -7.55 1.73
C GLY A 11 -7.74 -7.69 1.20
N LEU A 12 -7.34 -6.78 0.31
CA LEU A 12 -6.02 -6.73 -0.31
C LEU A 12 -4.89 -6.47 0.71
N VAL A 13 -5.08 -5.50 1.61
CA VAL A 13 -4.09 -5.19 2.67
C VAL A 13 -4.10 -6.23 3.79
N GLY A 14 -5.28 -6.76 4.15
CA GLY A 14 -5.40 -7.87 5.09
C GLY A 14 -4.69 -9.14 4.63
N ALA A 15 -4.77 -9.49 3.34
CA ALA A 15 -4.06 -10.64 2.75
C ALA A 15 -2.53 -10.45 2.73
N LEU A 16 -2.04 -9.23 2.50
CA LEU A 16 -0.60 -8.91 2.58
C LEU A 16 -0.03 -9.11 4.00
N PHE A 17 -0.81 -8.85 5.05
CA PHE A 17 -0.38 -9.01 6.45
C PHE A 17 -0.71 -10.37 7.08
N ALA A 18 -1.75 -11.09 6.61
CA ALA A 18 -2.11 -12.42 7.14
C ALA A 18 -1.00 -13.46 6.93
N MET A 19 -0.20 -13.35 5.87
CA MET A 19 1.00 -14.18 5.66
C MET A 19 2.18 -13.80 6.60
N GLY A 20 2.17 -12.59 7.18
CA GLY A 20 3.16 -12.13 8.16
C GLY A 20 2.93 -12.60 9.60
N CYS A 21 1.79 -13.24 9.88
CA CYS A 21 1.45 -13.75 11.21
C CYS A 21 1.45 -15.29 11.26
N SER A 22 2.60 -15.93 11.02
CA SER A 22 2.85 -17.30 11.53
C SER A 22 4.12 -17.30 12.37
N GLY A 23 3.95 -16.92 13.63
CA GLY A 23 4.95 -16.98 14.67
C GLY A 23 4.32 -16.54 15.98
N ALA A 24 3.47 -17.39 16.58
CA ALA A 24 3.29 -17.30 18.02
C ALA A 24 4.65 -17.68 18.63
N ASP A 25 5.46 -16.68 18.97
CA ASP A 25 6.64 -16.91 19.79
C ASP A 25 6.19 -17.63 21.06
N GLY A 26 6.84 -18.76 21.35
CA GLY A 26 6.59 -19.50 22.59
C GLY A 26 6.88 -18.59 23.77
N GLU A 27 6.02 -18.63 24.80
CA GLU A 27 6.19 -17.79 25.99
C GLU A 27 7.65 -17.81 26.48
N ASP A 28 8.27 -16.64 26.51
CA ASP A 28 9.61 -16.45 27.07
C ASP A 28 9.68 -17.07 28.47
N GLY A 29 10.64 -17.98 28.67
CA GLY A 29 10.90 -18.57 29.96
C GLY A 29 11.16 -17.47 31.00
N LYS A 30 10.36 -17.46 32.08
CA LYS A 30 10.44 -16.49 33.18
C LYS A 30 11.90 -16.18 33.54
N THR A 31 12.28 -14.91 33.41
CA THR A 31 13.59 -14.38 33.81
C THR A 31 13.91 -14.81 35.23
N GLY A 32 15.06 -15.45 35.44
CA GLY A 32 15.53 -15.81 36.78
C GLY A 32 15.67 -14.58 37.68
N PRO A 33 15.49 -14.71 39.01
CA PRO A 33 15.59 -13.58 39.92
C PRO A 33 16.96 -12.91 39.81
N ALA A 34 16.97 -11.57 39.78
CA ALA A 34 18.18 -10.76 39.69
C ALA A 34 19.17 -11.11 40.80
N GLY A 35 20.46 -11.21 40.43
CA GLY A 35 21.55 -11.39 41.38
C GLY A 35 21.60 -10.24 42.39
N LYS A 36 21.89 -10.56 43.65
CA LYS A 36 21.99 -9.56 44.73
C LYS A 36 23.09 -8.56 44.40
N GLU A 37 22.77 -7.27 44.52
CA GLU A 37 23.70 -6.15 44.32
C GLU A 37 24.94 -6.31 45.21
N GLY A 38 26.13 -6.09 44.63
CA GLY A 38 27.38 -6.13 45.37
C GLY A 38 27.48 -4.93 46.34
N PRO A 39 28.18 -5.08 47.48
CA PRO A 39 28.31 -3.97 48.44
C PRO A 39 29.00 -2.77 47.79
N ALA A 40 28.47 -1.57 48.06
CA ALA A 40 29.00 -0.32 47.57
C ALA A 40 30.48 -0.11 47.97
N GLY A 41 31.31 0.32 47.02
CA GLY A 41 32.70 0.68 47.27
C GLY A 41 32.81 1.86 48.24
N GLN A 42 33.81 1.83 49.13
CA GLN A 42 34.05 2.92 50.07
C GLN A 42 34.40 4.21 49.33
N ALA A 43 33.81 5.32 49.77
CA ALA A 43 34.06 6.66 49.23
C ALA A 43 35.54 7.04 49.39
N GLY A 44 36.16 7.54 48.31
CA GLY A 44 37.51 8.10 48.36
C GLY A 44 37.55 9.38 49.21
N PRO A 45 38.71 9.70 49.82
CA PRO A 45 38.85 10.92 50.63
C PRO A 45 38.64 12.17 49.75
N ALA A 46 37.99 13.18 50.33
CA ALA A 46 37.76 14.47 49.68
C ALA A 46 39.09 15.14 49.30
N GLY A 47 39.21 15.57 48.05
CA GLY A 47 40.32 16.41 47.60
C GLY A 47 40.31 17.75 48.32
N GLN A 48 41.49 18.27 48.68
CA GLN A 48 41.61 19.62 49.24
C GLN A 48 41.24 20.65 48.18
N ASP A 49 40.40 21.62 48.56
CA ASP A 49 40.00 22.73 47.70
C ASP A 49 41.24 23.52 47.22
N GLY A 50 41.31 23.76 45.90
CA GLY A 50 42.32 24.64 45.33
C GLY A 50 42.12 26.08 45.79
N LEU A 51 43.21 26.79 46.10
CA LEU A 51 43.17 28.22 46.42
C LEU A 51 42.51 28.99 45.25
N PRO A 52 41.62 29.98 45.54
CA PRO A 52 41.03 30.82 44.51
C PRO A 52 42.11 31.49 43.66
N GLY A 53 41.99 31.40 42.33
CA GLY A 53 42.86 32.13 41.43
C GLY A 53 42.74 33.65 41.65
N PRO A 54 43.81 34.44 41.43
CA PRO A 54 43.72 35.89 41.53
C PRO A 54 42.66 36.43 40.58
N ALA A 55 41.95 37.47 41.01
CA ALA A 55 40.96 38.15 40.18
C ALA A 55 41.62 38.66 38.88
N GLY A 56 41.01 38.36 37.73
CA GLY A 56 41.48 38.88 36.45
C GLY A 56 41.43 40.40 36.44
N GLU A 57 42.43 41.03 35.82
CA GLU A 57 42.43 42.48 35.63
C GLU A 57 41.18 42.90 34.83
N GLN A 58 40.55 44.01 35.24
CA GLN A 58 39.42 44.58 34.52
C GLN A 58 39.84 44.87 33.09
N GLY A 59 39.15 44.27 32.11
CA GLY A 59 39.39 44.56 30.70
C GLY A 59 39.24 46.07 30.43
N PRO A 60 40.01 46.65 29.49
CA PRO A 60 39.85 48.05 29.14
C PRO A 60 38.39 48.34 28.79
N GLU A 61 37.90 49.50 29.22
CA GLU A 61 36.59 50.01 28.81
C GLU A 61 36.50 49.95 27.28
N GLY A 62 35.49 49.22 26.76
CA GLY A 62 35.27 49.17 25.33
C GLY A 62 35.05 50.60 24.81
N PRO A 63 35.54 50.95 23.60
CA PRO A 63 35.26 52.27 23.05
C PRO A 63 33.76 52.53 23.10
N ALA A 64 33.35 53.72 23.54
CA ALA A 64 31.96 54.14 23.47
C ALA A 64 31.42 53.81 22.07
N GLY A 65 30.30 53.10 22.00
CA GLY A 65 29.69 52.71 20.74
C GLY A 65 29.55 53.95 19.86
N GLN A 66 30.29 53.99 18.76
CA GLN A 66 30.01 54.93 17.70
C GLN A 66 28.55 54.68 17.32
N ASP A 67 27.72 55.72 17.30
CA ASP A 67 26.42 55.67 16.65
C ASP A 67 26.64 55.21 15.21
N ALA A 68 26.54 53.90 14.98
CA ALA A 68 26.30 53.40 13.66
C ALA A 68 24.91 53.89 13.33
N VAL A 69 24.83 55.00 12.60
CA VAL A 69 23.63 55.37 11.85
C VAL A 69 23.40 54.23 10.87
N GLY A 70 22.80 53.14 11.34
CA GLY A 70 22.37 52.05 10.48
C GLY A 70 21.36 52.62 9.50
N THR A 71 21.50 52.27 8.24
CA THR A 71 20.48 52.58 7.25
C THR A 71 19.15 51.97 7.69
N VAL A 72 18.04 52.69 7.48
CA VAL A 72 16.67 52.21 7.77
C VAL A 72 16.50 50.80 7.18
N SER A 73 16.05 49.85 8.00
CA SER A 73 16.00 48.44 7.61
C SER A 73 15.00 47.63 8.44
N ILE A 74 14.66 46.44 7.94
CA ILE A 74 14.01 45.40 8.75
C ILE A 74 15.11 44.67 9.52
N SER A 75 14.97 44.58 10.84
CA SER A 75 15.95 44.00 11.76
C SER A 75 15.60 42.58 12.22
N GLY A 76 14.34 42.15 12.04
CA GLY A 76 13.94 40.77 12.34
C GLY A 76 12.50 40.45 11.99
N VAL A 77 12.21 39.15 11.86
CA VAL A 77 10.87 38.59 11.59
C VAL A 77 10.67 37.41 12.55
N THR A 78 9.58 37.36 13.30
CA THR A 78 9.34 36.32 14.31
C THR A 78 7.85 35.97 14.44
N PRO A 79 7.47 34.67 14.34
CA PRO A 79 8.33 33.54 13.96
C PRO A 79 8.85 33.70 12.53
N ALA A 80 10.00 33.09 12.24
CA ALA A 80 10.63 33.15 10.92
C ALA A 80 10.15 32.02 9.97
N PHE A 81 9.08 31.32 10.31
CA PHE A 81 8.49 30.29 9.46
C PHE A 81 6.99 30.14 9.70
N ALA A 82 6.30 29.54 8.73
CA ALA A 82 4.95 29.01 8.89
C ALA A 82 4.75 27.77 8.01
N PHE A 83 3.78 26.95 8.39
CA PHE A 83 3.38 25.80 7.60
C PHE A 83 2.36 26.17 6.52
N LEU A 84 2.37 25.41 5.43
CA LEU A 84 1.34 25.46 4.38
C LEU A 84 -0.06 25.22 4.98
N ASP A 85 -1.07 25.87 4.39
CA ASP A 85 -2.48 25.78 4.82
C ASP A 85 -2.69 26.10 6.31
N ARG A 86 -1.93 27.07 6.83
CA ARG A 86 -2.09 27.60 8.19
C ARG A 86 -2.17 29.12 8.15
N SER A 87 -2.77 29.68 9.20
CA SER A 87 -2.64 31.10 9.50
C SER A 87 -1.57 31.32 10.57
N LYS A 88 -0.83 32.42 10.47
CA LYS A 88 0.18 32.80 11.47
C LYS A 88 0.17 34.29 11.73
N THR A 89 0.46 34.65 12.98
CA THR A 89 0.74 36.03 13.36
C THR A 89 2.25 36.23 13.41
N VAL A 90 2.75 37.17 12.62
CA VAL A 90 4.19 37.44 12.47
C VAL A 90 4.50 38.86 12.93
N THR A 91 5.48 38.98 13.82
CA THR A 91 6.05 40.27 14.24
C THR A 91 7.22 40.62 13.34
N ILE A 92 7.25 41.87 12.84
CA ILE A 92 8.31 42.41 12.01
C ILE A 92 8.93 43.59 12.76
N SER A 93 10.22 43.49 13.04
CA SER A 93 11.01 44.51 13.75
C SER A 93 11.77 45.37 12.75
N GLY A 94 11.77 46.68 12.97
CA GLY A 94 12.51 47.67 12.19
C GLY A 94 13.71 48.24 12.96
N PHE A 95 14.68 48.76 12.22
CA PHE A 95 15.75 49.61 12.75
C PHE A 95 15.67 50.97 12.05
N GLY A 96 15.55 52.05 12.82
CA GLY A 96 15.44 53.40 12.28
C GLY A 96 14.18 53.69 11.46
N THR A 97 13.16 52.82 11.53
CA THR A 97 11.87 53.00 10.85
C THR A 97 10.96 53.95 11.62
N ASP A 98 9.97 54.51 10.92
CA ASP A 98 8.93 55.38 11.50
C ASP A 98 7.54 54.96 10.99
N TRP A 99 7.16 53.71 11.26
CA TRP A 99 5.87 53.18 10.83
C TRP A 99 4.72 53.78 11.66
N SER A 100 3.64 54.20 10.99
CA SER A 100 2.50 54.86 11.66
C SER A 100 1.18 54.20 11.31
N SER A 101 0.29 54.06 12.28
CA SER A 101 -1.08 53.58 12.05
C SER A 101 -1.94 54.54 11.23
N THR A 102 -1.54 55.81 11.11
CA THR A 102 -2.25 56.80 10.26
C THR A 102 -2.04 56.53 8.77
N THR A 103 -0.89 55.96 8.42
CA THR A 103 -0.49 55.61 7.06
C THR A 103 0.19 54.24 7.13
N PRO A 104 -0.58 53.17 7.35
CA PRO A 104 -0.01 51.86 7.63
C PRO A 104 0.79 51.35 6.44
N PRO A 105 2.00 50.80 6.65
CA PRO A 105 2.76 50.20 5.57
C PRO A 105 2.09 48.92 5.09
N THR A 106 2.36 48.55 3.83
CA THR A 106 1.97 47.23 3.30
C THR A 106 3.10 46.24 3.52
N VAL A 107 2.75 45.00 3.87
CA VAL A 107 3.69 43.90 4.08
C VAL A 107 3.46 42.85 3.01
N SER A 108 4.53 42.20 2.53
CA SER A 108 4.43 41.01 1.68
C SER A 108 5.48 39.98 2.07
N PHE A 109 5.07 38.72 2.05
CA PHE A 109 5.92 37.53 2.27
C PHE A 109 6.18 36.77 0.96
N GLY A 110 5.90 37.40 -0.19
CA GLY A 110 6.00 36.78 -1.51
C GLY A 110 4.68 36.17 -2.00
N PRO A 111 4.71 35.44 -3.13
CA PRO A 111 3.55 34.76 -3.69
C PRO A 111 2.90 33.78 -2.71
N ASP A 112 1.58 33.60 -2.83
CA ASP A 112 0.79 32.57 -2.13
C ASP A 112 0.76 32.67 -0.60
N VAL A 113 1.18 33.82 -0.07
CA VAL A 113 0.96 34.24 1.31
C VAL A 113 0.06 35.46 1.29
N ASP A 114 -1.19 35.28 1.70
CA ASP A 114 -2.13 36.37 1.87
C ASP A 114 -1.83 37.09 3.18
N VAL A 115 -1.70 38.41 3.13
CA VAL A 115 -1.55 39.26 4.32
C VAL A 115 -2.91 39.81 4.68
N ASP A 116 -3.55 39.17 5.65
CA ASP A 116 -4.93 39.44 6.06
C ASP A 116 -5.05 40.80 6.75
N THR A 117 -4.11 41.08 7.67
CA THR A 117 -4.06 42.34 8.39
C THR A 117 -2.62 42.76 8.68
N VAL A 118 -2.40 44.08 8.74
CA VAL A 118 -1.16 44.68 9.24
C VAL A 118 -1.55 45.68 10.32
N SER A 119 -0.98 45.52 11.51
CA SER A 119 -1.14 46.47 12.62
C SER A 119 0.20 47.06 13.00
N VAL A 120 0.22 48.37 13.20
CA VAL A 120 1.41 49.10 13.65
C VAL A 120 1.45 49.06 15.16
N ALA A 121 2.34 48.24 15.72
CA ALA A 121 2.51 48.11 17.17
C ALA A 121 3.38 49.24 17.74
N SER A 122 4.38 49.71 16.98
CA SER A 122 5.19 50.89 17.27
C SER A 122 5.85 51.42 15.98
N PRO A 123 6.53 52.58 16.01
CA PRO A 123 7.34 53.06 14.88
C PRO A 123 8.37 52.05 14.34
N THR A 124 8.75 51.06 15.15
CA THR A 124 9.73 50.02 14.83
C THR A 124 9.17 48.59 14.90
N ALA A 125 7.85 48.41 14.99
CA ALA A 125 7.24 47.09 15.03
C ALA A 125 5.90 47.02 14.30
N LEU A 126 5.77 46.03 13.41
CA LEU A 126 4.50 45.63 12.79
C LEU A 126 4.10 44.24 13.27
N ILE A 127 2.80 44.00 13.33
CA ILE A 127 2.22 42.66 13.50
C ILE A 127 1.35 42.39 12.27
N ALA A 128 1.73 41.37 11.50
CA ALA A 128 0.99 40.91 10.32
C ALA A 128 0.30 39.58 10.63
N ALA A 129 -1.01 39.49 10.38
CA ALA A 129 -1.70 38.20 10.31
C ALA A 129 -1.66 37.73 8.86
N ILE A 130 -1.21 36.50 8.63
CA ILE A 130 -1.04 35.92 7.31
C ILE A 130 -1.75 34.57 7.21
N THR A 131 -2.15 34.22 6.00
CA THR A 131 -2.68 32.90 5.64
C THR A 131 -1.88 32.35 4.46
N ILE A 132 -1.39 31.12 4.59
CA ILE A 132 -0.52 30.48 3.59
C ILE A 132 -1.36 29.49 2.79
N LYS A 133 -1.31 29.56 1.46
CA LYS A 133 -2.03 28.60 0.60
C LYS A 133 -1.45 27.18 0.70
N PRO A 134 -2.26 26.13 0.49
CA PRO A 134 -1.83 24.73 0.59
C PRO A 134 -0.78 24.33 -0.46
N ASP A 135 -0.78 24.98 -1.63
CA ASP A 135 0.11 24.70 -2.77
C ASP A 135 1.26 25.70 -2.91
N ALA A 136 1.44 26.59 -1.92
CA ALA A 136 2.54 27.54 -1.93
C ALA A 136 3.88 26.79 -1.98
N GLU A 137 4.78 27.21 -2.88
CA GLU A 137 6.11 26.59 -2.97
C GLU A 137 6.85 26.76 -1.62
N THR A 138 7.47 25.69 -1.13
CA THR A 138 8.21 25.70 0.14
C THR A 138 9.58 26.35 -0.02
N GLY A 139 10.15 26.82 1.09
CA GLY A 139 11.49 27.39 1.14
C GLY A 139 11.53 28.85 1.58
N PRO A 140 12.73 29.47 1.52
CA PRO A 140 12.97 30.82 2.02
C PRO A 140 12.27 31.87 1.15
N ARG A 141 11.71 32.87 1.82
CA ARG A 141 10.99 34.01 1.27
C ARG A 141 11.59 35.32 1.78
N ASN A 142 11.57 36.32 0.92
CA ASN A 142 11.88 37.68 1.33
C ASN A 142 10.64 38.28 2.01
N VAL A 143 10.85 39.02 3.08
CA VAL A 143 9.80 39.85 3.69
C VAL A 143 10.02 41.28 3.26
N THR A 144 9.00 41.89 2.68
CA THR A 144 9.05 43.29 2.24
C THR A 144 8.06 44.13 3.00
N VAL A 145 8.47 45.34 3.36
CA VAL A 145 7.63 46.36 3.98
C VAL A 145 7.71 47.61 3.12
N THR A 146 6.58 48.04 2.55
CA THR A 146 6.50 49.26 1.74
C THR A 146 5.77 50.34 2.52
N ASN A 147 6.46 51.45 2.77
CA ASN A 147 5.96 52.63 3.45
C ASN A 147 6.05 53.84 2.50
N GLY A 148 4.96 54.15 1.79
CA GLY A 148 4.96 55.18 0.75
C GLY A 148 5.87 54.79 -0.43
N ALA A 149 6.94 55.54 -0.65
CA ALA A 149 7.91 55.28 -1.72
C ALA A 149 9.09 54.39 -1.28
N GLU A 150 9.25 54.15 0.02
CA GLU A 150 10.33 53.32 0.57
C GLU A 150 9.88 51.87 0.65
N THR A 151 10.69 50.96 0.13
CA THR A 151 10.51 49.51 0.30
C THR A 151 11.73 48.92 0.96
N LEU A 152 11.54 48.35 2.14
CA LEU A 152 12.56 47.61 2.87
C LEU A 152 12.40 46.12 2.57
N THR A 153 13.51 45.43 2.37
CA THR A 153 13.53 43.99 2.09
C THR A 153 14.41 43.28 3.11
N TYR A 154 13.84 42.27 3.75
CA TYR A 154 14.56 41.31 4.59
C TYR A 154 14.69 40.00 3.82
N SER A 155 15.87 39.78 3.25
CA SER A 155 16.13 38.64 2.37
C SER A 155 16.12 37.31 3.13
N ALA A 156 15.42 36.30 2.59
CA ALA A 156 15.29 34.97 3.20
C ALA A 156 14.85 35.02 4.68
N GLY A 157 14.05 36.02 5.05
CA GLY A 157 13.65 36.31 6.42
C GLY A 157 12.50 35.47 6.96
N PHE A 158 11.84 34.71 6.09
CA PHE A 158 10.71 33.87 6.43
C PHE A 158 10.73 32.59 5.60
N THR A 159 10.38 31.44 6.16
CA THR A 159 10.39 30.16 5.44
C THR A 159 8.99 29.54 5.42
N LEU A 160 8.54 29.13 4.23
CA LEU A 160 7.35 28.29 4.10
C LEU A 160 7.76 26.83 4.16
N GLU A 161 7.06 26.05 4.97
CA GLU A 161 7.38 24.64 5.17
C GLU A 161 6.13 23.76 5.05
N SER A 162 6.31 22.51 4.63
CA SER A 162 5.23 21.52 4.72
C SER A 162 4.97 21.13 6.18
N PRO A 163 3.70 21.07 6.64
CA PRO A 163 3.34 20.50 7.94
C PRO A 163 3.55 18.98 8.01
N ALA A 164 3.66 18.27 6.90
CA ALA A 164 3.93 16.83 6.85
C ALA A 164 5.24 16.52 6.11
N LYS A 165 6.05 15.63 6.68
CA LYS A 165 7.22 15.07 6.00
C LYS A 165 6.98 13.59 5.73
N PHE A 166 7.18 13.17 4.49
CA PHE A 166 7.10 11.79 4.06
C PHE A 166 8.51 11.23 3.90
N ASP A 167 8.72 10.03 4.41
CA ASP A 167 9.91 9.21 4.19
C ASP A 167 9.43 7.89 3.56
N ILE A 168 9.78 7.66 2.29
CA ILE A 168 9.39 6.45 1.56
C ILE A 168 10.45 5.38 1.75
N VAL A 169 10.02 4.19 2.18
CA VAL A 169 10.84 2.98 2.26
C VAL A 169 10.36 1.97 1.22
N GLY A 170 11.31 1.37 0.51
CA GLY A 170 11.06 0.50 -0.63
C GLY A 170 11.50 1.15 -1.93
N THR A 171 10.92 0.73 -3.05
CA THR A 171 11.27 1.24 -4.39
C THR A 171 10.14 2.13 -4.91
N PRO A 172 10.29 3.47 -4.95
CA PRO A 172 9.26 4.36 -5.48
C PRO A 172 9.29 4.35 -7.01
N ALA A 173 8.72 3.31 -7.62
CA ALA A 173 8.61 3.15 -9.07
C ALA A 173 7.27 2.52 -9.46
N GLN A 174 6.92 2.56 -10.75
CA GLN A 174 5.74 1.86 -11.27
C GLN A 174 5.74 0.36 -10.92
N GLY A 175 4.59 -0.19 -10.53
CA GLY A 175 4.44 -1.61 -10.16
C GLY A 175 5.07 -1.98 -8.81
N SER A 176 5.02 -1.08 -7.82
CA SER A 176 5.68 -1.25 -6.52
C SER A 176 4.72 -1.40 -5.35
N ILE A 177 5.22 -2.04 -4.30
CA ILE A 177 4.66 -1.99 -2.95
C ILE A 177 5.69 -1.25 -2.11
N MET A 178 5.28 -0.21 -1.39
CA MET A 178 6.18 0.63 -0.60
C MET A 178 5.48 1.12 0.66
N ILE A 179 6.27 1.54 1.64
CA ILE A 179 5.77 2.09 2.90
C ILE A 179 6.13 3.56 2.96
N ALA A 180 5.16 4.42 3.29
CA ALA A 180 5.42 5.82 3.58
C ALA A 180 5.29 6.06 5.08
N SER A 181 6.39 6.43 5.74
CA SER A 181 6.36 6.94 7.10
C SER A 181 6.14 8.45 7.05
N VAL A 182 5.20 8.95 7.84
CA VAL A 182 4.85 10.37 7.87
C VAL A 182 5.12 10.91 9.26
N VAL A 183 5.77 12.06 9.33
CA VAL A 183 5.93 12.85 10.55
C VAL A 183 5.15 14.15 10.40
N ASN A 184 4.25 14.41 11.35
CA ASN A 184 3.61 15.70 11.52
C ASN A 184 4.59 16.66 12.19
N ARG A 185 4.84 17.80 11.56
CA ARG A 185 5.72 18.86 12.05
C ARG A 185 4.93 19.98 12.71
N ASP A 186 3.61 19.99 12.53
CA ASP A 186 2.68 20.89 13.20
C ASP A 186 2.17 20.27 14.51
N PHE A 187 2.92 20.50 15.58
CA PHE A 187 2.55 20.03 16.92
C PHE A 187 1.35 20.76 17.53
N GLU A 188 0.89 21.86 16.93
CA GLU A 188 -0.33 22.55 17.35
C GLU A 188 -1.59 21.81 16.85
N THR A 189 -1.45 20.98 15.80
CA THR A 189 -2.56 20.30 15.14
C THR A 189 -2.25 18.80 14.94
N PRO A 190 -2.55 17.92 15.93
CA PRO A 190 -2.31 16.48 15.80
C PRO A 190 -3.24 15.82 14.78
N PHE A 191 -2.84 14.66 14.26
CA PHE A 191 -3.69 13.80 13.46
C PHE A 191 -4.84 13.21 14.27
N ASP A 192 -5.97 12.97 13.60
CA ASP A 192 -7.11 12.24 14.14
C ASP A 192 -6.81 10.75 14.15
N THR A 193 -6.83 10.14 15.34
CA THR A 193 -6.51 8.72 15.53
C THR A 193 -7.77 7.84 15.62
N THR A 194 -8.95 8.33 15.22
CA THR A 194 -10.22 7.60 15.32
C THR A 194 -10.26 6.44 14.32
N TYR A 195 -10.49 5.23 14.83
CA TYR A 195 -10.64 4.03 14.02
C TYR A 195 -11.83 3.16 14.46
N THR A 196 -12.25 2.27 13.56
CA THR A 196 -13.15 1.15 13.85
C THR A 196 -12.39 -0.17 13.75
N GLY A 197 -12.98 -1.25 14.28
CA GLY A 197 -12.34 -2.56 14.32
C GLY A 197 -11.51 -2.77 15.58
N ASP A 198 -11.31 -4.04 15.92
CA ASP A 198 -10.55 -4.45 17.12
C ASP A 198 -9.14 -4.97 16.78
N GLY A 199 -8.80 -5.07 15.49
CA GLY A 199 -7.53 -5.59 15.00
C GLY A 199 -7.33 -7.09 15.23
N PHE A 200 -8.32 -7.78 15.82
CA PHE A 200 -8.23 -9.20 16.14
C PHE A 200 -9.21 -10.02 15.32
N PHE A 201 -10.49 -9.63 15.31
CA PHE A 201 -11.53 -10.25 14.46
C PHE A 201 -11.99 -9.34 13.33
N THR A 202 -11.82 -8.03 13.50
CA THR A 202 -12.21 -7.01 12.54
C THR A 202 -11.01 -6.12 12.23
N PRO A 203 -10.65 -5.94 10.96
CA PRO A 203 -9.53 -5.08 10.59
C PRO A 203 -9.68 -3.66 11.15
N ILE A 204 -8.57 -3.06 11.57
CA ILE A 204 -8.55 -1.65 11.96
C ILE A 204 -8.76 -0.79 10.72
N VAL A 205 -9.68 0.18 10.80
CA VAL A 205 -9.96 1.14 9.73
C VAL A 205 -9.96 2.55 10.30
N TYR A 206 -9.00 3.38 9.88
CA TYR A 206 -8.93 4.79 10.28
C TYR A 206 -9.93 5.61 9.46
N THR A 207 -11.09 5.88 10.05
CA THR A 207 -12.23 6.48 9.33
C THR A 207 -12.06 7.96 9.02
N ASN A 208 -11.19 8.65 9.77
CA ASN A 208 -10.96 10.09 9.67
C ASN A 208 -9.59 10.45 9.07
N ILE A 209 -8.89 9.48 8.49
CA ILE A 209 -7.62 9.71 7.81
C ILE A 209 -7.77 9.34 6.35
N GLN A 210 -7.42 10.26 5.46
CA GLN A 210 -7.45 10.06 4.02
C GLN A 210 -6.21 10.69 3.39
N MET A 211 -5.76 10.13 2.28
CA MET A 211 -4.75 10.75 1.42
C MET A 211 -5.44 11.32 0.19
N SER A 212 -4.98 12.48 -0.29
CA SER A 212 -5.38 13.02 -1.58
C SER A 212 -5.25 11.97 -2.67
N ALA A 213 -6.21 11.94 -3.60
CA ALA A 213 -6.23 10.95 -4.66
C ALA A 213 -4.95 11.01 -5.50
N LEU A 214 -4.27 9.88 -5.60
CA LEU A 214 -3.11 9.66 -6.46
C LEU A 214 -3.50 8.69 -7.57
N PRO A 215 -3.68 9.14 -8.82
CA PRO A 215 -4.00 8.24 -9.92
C PRO A 215 -2.97 7.11 -10.06
N GLY A 216 -3.43 5.87 -9.98
CA GLY A 216 -2.59 4.67 -10.06
C GLY A 216 -1.85 4.31 -8.76
N VAL A 217 -2.16 4.95 -7.63
CA VAL A 217 -1.60 4.59 -6.32
C VAL A 217 -2.72 4.40 -5.31
N LEU A 218 -2.84 3.19 -4.78
CA LEU A 218 -3.69 2.89 -3.63
C LEU A 218 -2.87 3.09 -2.38
N ALA A 219 -3.36 3.89 -1.43
CA ALA A 219 -2.70 4.15 -0.17
C ALA A 219 -3.65 3.80 0.97
N ASP A 220 -3.17 3.00 1.92
CA ASP A 220 -3.95 2.57 3.08
C ASP A 220 -3.23 2.97 4.37
N PRO A 221 -3.90 3.70 5.29
CA PRO A 221 -3.26 4.22 6.49
C PRO A 221 -3.06 3.12 7.52
N GLN A 222 -1.87 3.11 8.10
CA GLN A 222 -1.40 2.14 9.08
C GLN A 222 -0.84 2.87 10.30
N ASN A 223 -1.00 2.27 11.48
CA ASN A 223 -0.39 2.75 12.73
C ASN A 223 -0.50 4.28 12.96
N VAL A 224 -1.72 4.83 12.86
CA VAL A 224 -1.92 6.28 12.99
C VAL A 224 -1.79 6.69 14.46
N GLN A 225 -0.86 7.61 14.71
CA GLN A 225 -0.61 8.27 16.00
C GLN A 225 -0.77 9.79 15.81
N PRO A 226 -0.87 10.58 16.91
CA PRO A 226 -1.11 12.02 16.80
C PRO A 226 -0.07 12.80 15.97
N TYR A 227 1.18 12.31 15.87
CA TYR A 227 2.25 13.00 15.14
C TYR A 227 3.04 12.11 14.18
N THR A 228 2.65 10.84 14.06
CA THR A 228 3.29 9.90 13.13
C THR A 228 2.23 8.97 12.55
N MET A 229 2.42 8.53 11.32
CA MET A 229 1.61 7.47 10.73
C MET A 229 2.42 6.72 9.69
N GLU A 230 2.01 5.51 9.37
CA GLU A 230 2.55 4.74 8.26
C GLU A 230 1.47 4.57 7.19
N TRP A 231 1.88 4.35 5.96
CA TRP A 231 0.98 4.03 4.87
C TRP A 231 1.56 2.89 4.07
N LEU A 232 0.74 1.88 3.79
CA LEU A 232 1.06 0.92 2.74
C LEU A 232 0.59 1.52 1.41
N MET A 233 1.51 1.63 0.45
CA MET A 233 1.21 2.19 -0.86
C MET A 233 1.44 1.12 -1.94
N LEU A 234 0.41 0.88 -2.74
CA LEU A 234 0.41 -0.03 -3.88
C LEU A 234 0.37 0.80 -5.16
N VAL A 235 1.39 0.68 -5.99
CA VAL A 235 1.60 1.51 -7.18
C VAL A 235 1.33 0.65 -8.40
N ASP A 236 0.27 0.95 -9.14
CA ASP A 236 -0.07 0.28 -10.39
C ASP A 236 1.09 0.31 -11.39
N VAL A 237 1.14 -0.68 -12.29
CA VAL A 237 2.16 -0.78 -13.34
C VAL A 237 2.09 0.42 -14.29
N ASP A 238 0.89 0.97 -14.52
CA ASP A 238 0.65 2.12 -15.39
C ASP A 238 0.57 3.46 -14.63
N ALA A 239 0.95 3.50 -13.34
CA ALA A 239 0.92 4.73 -12.55
C ALA A 239 1.76 5.84 -13.21
N THR A 240 1.29 7.09 -13.17
CA THR A 240 2.02 8.20 -13.79
C THR A 240 3.34 8.45 -13.06
N ALA A 241 4.48 8.47 -13.75
CA ALA A 241 5.78 8.79 -13.16
C ALA A 241 5.91 10.29 -12.79
N GLY A 242 6.98 10.65 -12.07
CA GLY A 242 7.32 12.01 -11.68
C GLY A 242 7.02 12.33 -10.22
N ASP A 243 7.22 13.60 -9.86
CA ASP A 243 6.98 14.11 -8.49
C ASP A 243 5.52 13.94 -8.08
N LYS A 244 5.31 13.57 -6.82
CA LYS A 244 4.01 13.34 -6.20
C LYS A 244 3.81 14.32 -5.07
N ASP A 245 2.82 15.18 -5.24
CA ASP A 245 2.26 15.98 -4.16
C ASP A 245 1.30 15.09 -3.37
N LEU A 246 1.41 15.15 -2.05
CA LEU A 246 0.51 14.45 -1.14
C LEU A 246 -0.19 15.44 -0.23
N ASP A 247 -1.39 15.12 0.19
CA ASP A 247 -2.09 15.85 1.24
C ASP A 247 -2.83 14.85 2.11
N ILE A 248 -2.58 14.88 3.42
CA ILE A 248 -3.32 14.09 4.39
C ILE A 248 -4.49 14.93 4.88
N LEU A 249 -5.69 14.40 4.69
CA LEU A 249 -6.92 14.95 5.24
C LEU A 249 -7.20 14.24 6.56
N SER A 250 -7.13 14.98 7.65
CA SER A 250 -7.31 14.46 9.01
C SER A 250 -8.51 15.10 9.69
N GLY A 251 -9.45 14.28 10.13
CA GLY A 251 -10.67 14.68 10.82
C GLY A 251 -11.96 14.21 10.12
N PRO A 252 -13.13 14.42 10.73
CA PRO A 252 -14.41 14.05 10.14
C PRO A 252 -14.64 14.76 8.80
N ALA A 253 -15.30 14.08 7.86
CA ALA A 253 -15.60 14.62 6.53
C ALA A 253 -16.29 16.01 6.62
N GLY A 254 -15.73 16.99 5.90
CA GLY A 254 -16.20 18.39 5.93
C GLY A 254 -15.64 19.25 7.07
N GLN A 255 -14.85 18.67 7.97
CA GLN A 255 -14.10 19.35 9.03
C GLN A 255 -12.61 18.92 9.03
N GLN A 256 -12.14 18.42 7.89
CA GLN A 256 -10.79 17.91 7.75
C GLN A 256 -9.78 19.06 7.80
N VAL A 257 -8.71 18.84 8.55
CA VAL A 257 -7.48 19.64 8.49
C VAL A 257 -6.58 19.01 7.45
N HIS A 258 -6.00 19.83 6.58
CA HIS A 258 -5.09 19.40 5.54
C HIS A 258 -3.64 19.44 6.04
N PHE A 259 -2.82 18.54 5.50
CA PHE A 259 -1.40 18.43 5.76
C PHE A 259 -0.67 18.25 4.42
N PRO A 260 -0.63 19.32 3.60
CA PRO A 260 -0.07 19.24 2.25
C PRO A 260 1.45 19.11 2.30
N ALA A 261 1.97 18.17 1.51
CA ALA A 261 3.37 17.89 1.28
C ALA A 261 3.64 17.91 -0.23
N PRO A 262 3.93 19.09 -0.82
CA PRO A 262 4.31 19.18 -2.21
C PRO A 262 5.63 18.42 -2.45
N LYS A 263 5.71 17.71 -3.56
CA LYS A 263 6.84 16.86 -3.96
C LYS A 263 7.29 15.91 -2.84
N ALA A 264 6.33 15.28 -2.17
CA ALA A 264 6.57 14.35 -1.08
C ALA A 264 7.51 13.20 -1.48
N PHE A 265 7.40 12.71 -2.71
CA PHE A 265 8.34 11.76 -3.31
C PHE A 265 8.31 11.82 -4.84
N SER A 266 9.31 11.24 -5.50
CA SER A 266 9.33 11.08 -6.96
C SER A 266 9.13 9.61 -7.31
N LEU A 267 8.15 9.33 -8.18
CA LEU A 267 7.90 7.99 -8.71
C LEU A 267 8.66 7.77 -10.01
N ALA A 268 9.55 6.78 -10.04
CA ALA A 268 10.30 6.44 -11.25
C ALA A 268 9.46 5.63 -12.25
N GLU A 269 9.69 5.87 -13.53
CA GLU A 269 9.25 4.98 -14.60
C GLU A 269 9.98 3.63 -14.49
N ARG A 270 9.26 2.52 -14.66
CA ARG A 270 9.86 1.18 -14.57
C ARG A 270 9.18 0.19 -15.51
N GLU A 271 10.00 -0.39 -16.37
CA GLU A 271 9.60 -1.48 -17.25
C GLU A 271 9.64 -2.82 -16.52
N ALA A 272 8.67 -3.68 -16.81
CA ALA A 272 8.61 -5.04 -16.28
C ALA A 272 9.60 -5.95 -17.01
N GLU A 273 10.44 -6.68 -16.25
CA GLU A 273 11.34 -7.67 -16.83
C GLU A 273 10.58 -8.95 -17.20
N THR A 274 10.77 -9.48 -18.41
CA THR A 274 10.12 -10.72 -18.84
C THR A 274 10.75 -11.96 -18.19
N ILE A 275 9.93 -12.79 -17.55
CA ILE A 275 10.29 -14.16 -17.14
C ILE A 275 9.89 -15.13 -18.25
N THR A 276 10.87 -15.86 -18.77
CA THR A 276 10.64 -16.95 -19.73
C THR A 276 10.09 -18.17 -19.02
N LEU A 277 8.87 -18.58 -19.37
CA LEU A 277 8.22 -19.75 -18.79
C LEU A 277 9.10 -21.01 -18.92
N GLY A 278 9.25 -21.77 -17.84
CA GLY A 278 10.08 -22.99 -17.79
C GLY A 278 11.57 -22.74 -17.49
N THR A 279 12.01 -21.49 -17.44
CA THR A 279 13.40 -21.12 -17.09
C THR A 279 13.42 -20.42 -15.74
N PRO A 280 14.16 -20.94 -14.73
CA PRO A 280 14.31 -20.24 -13.46
C PRO A 280 14.93 -18.85 -13.65
N LYS A 281 14.40 -17.85 -12.93
CA LYS A 281 14.90 -16.47 -12.90
C LYS A 281 15.32 -16.15 -11.48
N THR A 282 16.61 -15.93 -11.28
CA THR A 282 17.18 -15.48 -10.00
C THR A 282 17.46 -13.99 -10.04
N ASP A 283 17.16 -13.30 -8.96
CA ASP A 283 17.43 -11.87 -8.77
C ASP A 283 17.68 -11.56 -7.29
N LYS A 284 18.00 -10.30 -6.97
CA LYS A 284 18.40 -9.87 -5.63
C LYS A 284 17.54 -8.74 -5.07
N VAL A 285 17.13 -8.89 -3.82
CA VAL A 285 16.58 -7.78 -3.01
C VAL A 285 17.75 -6.97 -2.46
N THR A 286 17.88 -5.70 -2.85
CA THR A 286 19.03 -4.86 -2.48
C THR A 286 18.75 -3.85 -1.36
N SER A 287 17.47 -3.59 -1.06
CA SER A 287 17.04 -2.64 -0.02
C SER A 287 15.87 -3.22 0.79
N VAL A 288 15.68 -2.70 2.00
CA VAL A 288 14.49 -2.99 2.83
C VAL A 288 13.24 -2.66 2.02
N TYR A 289 12.27 -3.59 2.02
CA TYR A 289 11.02 -3.49 1.24
C TYR A 289 11.22 -3.20 -0.25
N GLY A 290 12.40 -3.51 -0.80
CA GLY A 290 12.69 -3.30 -2.22
C GLY A 290 11.80 -4.19 -3.08
N THR A 291 11.22 -3.62 -4.13
CA THR A 291 10.35 -4.37 -5.05
C THR A 291 11.01 -4.53 -6.41
N GLN A 292 10.69 -5.64 -7.07
CA GLN A 292 11.07 -5.90 -8.45
C GLN A 292 9.81 -6.20 -9.26
N LEU A 293 9.77 -5.70 -10.49
CA LEU A 293 8.62 -5.85 -11.38
C LEU A 293 8.97 -6.78 -12.52
N TYR A 294 8.22 -7.86 -12.63
CA TYR A 294 8.34 -8.83 -13.71
C TYR A 294 7.03 -8.96 -14.47
N LYS A 295 7.10 -9.57 -15.64
CA LYS A 295 5.94 -10.05 -16.38
C LYS A 295 6.18 -11.45 -16.91
N ILE A 296 5.11 -12.22 -17.04
CA ILE A 296 5.08 -13.45 -17.81
C ILE A 296 4.17 -13.27 -19.01
N GLU A 297 4.51 -13.97 -20.10
CA GLU A 297 3.69 -14.02 -21.30
C GLU A 297 3.30 -15.48 -21.57
N GLY A 298 2.00 -15.77 -21.47
CA GLY A 298 1.42 -17.05 -21.87
C GLY A 298 1.37 -17.21 -23.40
N SER A 299 0.96 -18.39 -23.84
CA SER A 299 0.73 -18.66 -25.25
C SER A 299 -0.36 -17.75 -25.82
N LYS A 300 -0.09 -17.17 -27.00
CA LYS A 300 -1.03 -16.34 -27.76
C LYS A 300 -1.94 -17.15 -28.68
N THR A 301 -1.83 -18.49 -28.66
CA THR A 301 -2.56 -19.38 -29.57
C THR A 301 -3.44 -20.40 -28.85
N GLU A 302 -3.11 -20.74 -27.60
CA GLU A 302 -3.82 -21.74 -26.81
C GLU A 302 -3.77 -21.37 -25.31
N GLY A 303 -4.72 -21.88 -24.52
CA GLY A 303 -4.66 -21.72 -23.07
C GLY A 303 -3.59 -22.62 -22.45
N GLN A 304 -2.96 -22.17 -21.37
CA GLN A 304 -1.93 -22.92 -20.64
C GLN A 304 -2.15 -22.83 -19.13
N ILE A 305 -1.90 -23.92 -18.42
CA ILE A 305 -1.72 -23.90 -16.96
C ILE A 305 -0.29 -23.45 -16.69
N VAL A 306 -0.14 -22.29 -16.05
CA VAL A 306 1.12 -21.71 -15.65
C VAL A 306 1.26 -21.81 -14.13
N ASN A 307 2.24 -22.57 -13.65
CA ASN A 307 2.60 -22.57 -12.24
C ASN A 307 3.75 -21.60 -12.02
N ILE A 308 3.66 -20.81 -10.97
CA ILE A 308 4.61 -19.79 -10.58
C ILE A 308 4.94 -20.02 -9.12
N ALA A 309 6.22 -20.07 -8.76
CA ALA A 309 6.65 -20.08 -7.38
C ALA A 309 7.88 -19.21 -7.21
N VAL A 310 7.99 -18.53 -6.07
CA VAL A 310 9.19 -17.79 -5.66
C VAL A 310 9.73 -18.37 -4.38
N SER A 311 11.05 -18.51 -4.30
CA SER A 311 11.71 -19.00 -3.09
C SER A 311 13.03 -18.29 -2.83
N SER A 312 13.50 -18.38 -1.59
CA SER A 312 14.76 -17.83 -1.09
C SER A 312 15.40 -18.85 -0.15
N THR A 313 16.71 -18.80 -0.01
CA THR A 313 17.44 -19.61 0.99
C THR A 313 17.68 -18.87 2.30
N LYS A 314 17.28 -17.59 2.38
CA LYS A 314 17.44 -16.76 3.58
C LYS A 314 16.31 -17.06 4.59
N ALA A 315 16.70 -17.41 5.82
CA ALA A 315 15.79 -17.96 6.84
C ALA A 315 14.74 -16.96 7.37
N ASP A 316 15.04 -15.67 7.37
CA ASP A 316 14.19 -14.56 7.82
C ASP A 316 13.46 -13.84 6.68
N SER A 317 13.60 -14.34 5.44
CA SER A 317 12.89 -13.80 4.28
C SER A 317 11.54 -14.48 4.07
N GLN A 318 10.53 -13.73 3.63
CA GLN A 318 9.26 -14.26 3.13
C GLN A 318 9.03 -13.75 1.70
N PRO A 319 9.72 -14.34 0.71
CA PRO A 319 9.55 -13.91 -0.67
C PRO A 319 8.12 -14.19 -1.13
N ALA A 320 7.43 -13.16 -1.60
CA ALA A 320 6.11 -13.26 -2.18
C ALA A 320 6.00 -12.35 -3.40
N PHE A 321 4.92 -12.51 -4.16
CA PHE A 321 4.60 -11.65 -5.28
C PHE A 321 3.11 -11.32 -5.31
N ALA A 322 2.80 -10.08 -5.70
CA ALA A 322 1.46 -9.73 -6.16
C ALA A 322 1.34 -10.10 -7.64
N LEU A 323 0.37 -10.97 -7.94
CA LEU A 323 -0.02 -11.37 -9.29
C LEU A 323 -1.12 -10.45 -9.79
N LEU A 324 -0.81 -9.67 -10.82
CA LEU A 324 -1.73 -8.74 -11.45
C LEU A 324 -2.09 -9.22 -12.86
N PRO A 325 -3.34 -9.00 -13.31
CA PRO A 325 -3.75 -9.28 -14.68
C PRO A 325 -3.13 -8.27 -15.64
N GLU A 326 -3.47 -8.37 -16.93
CA GLU A 326 -2.99 -7.48 -17.98
C GLU A 326 -3.28 -6.00 -17.71
N SER A 327 -4.28 -5.67 -16.88
CA SER A 327 -4.54 -4.28 -16.46
C SER A 327 -3.37 -3.67 -15.68
N GLY A 328 -2.56 -4.50 -15.00
CA GLY A 328 -1.46 -4.06 -14.15
C GLY A 328 -1.89 -3.29 -12.90
N LYS A 329 -3.18 -3.37 -12.52
CA LYS A 329 -3.76 -2.61 -11.41
C LYS A 329 -3.91 -3.44 -10.15
N PHE A 330 -3.53 -2.88 -9.01
CA PHE A 330 -3.70 -3.53 -7.70
C PHE A 330 -5.17 -3.71 -7.31
N ASN A 331 -6.07 -2.87 -7.82
CA ASN A 331 -7.51 -3.08 -7.65
C ASN A 331 -8.00 -4.38 -8.31
N ASP A 332 -7.26 -4.92 -9.27
CA ASP A 332 -7.58 -6.16 -9.98
C ASP A 332 -6.66 -7.31 -9.50
N LEU A 333 -6.06 -7.22 -8.30
CA LEU A 333 -5.14 -8.25 -7.78
C LEU A 333 -5.76 -9.64 -7.89
N ILE A 334 -5.04 -10.56 -8.54
CA ILE A 334 -5.42 -11.97 -8.60
C ILE A 334 -5.02 -12.69 -7.30
N ALA A 335 -3.77 -12.51 -6.85
CA ALA A 335 -3.28 -13.12 -5.63
C ALA A 335 -2.04 -12.40 -5.09
N TYR A 336 -1.81 -12.46 -3.77
CA TYR A 336 -0.53 -12.17 -3.14
C TYR A 336 -0.06 -13.43 -2.42
N THR A 337 1.00 -14.04 -2.92
CA THR A 337 1.41 -15.39 -2.53
C THR A 337 2.87 -15.65 -2.90
N ASN A 338 3.46 -16.72 -2.38
CA ASN A 338 4.75 -17.23 -2.82
C ASN A 338 4.62 -18.32 -3.89
N ASP A 339 3.44 -18.90 -4.09
CA ASP A 339 3.11 -19.84 -5.15
C ASP A 339 1.70 -19.64 -5.71
N SER A 340 1.54 -19.80 -7.02
CA SER A 340 0.26 -19.62 -7.71
C SER A 340 0.16 -20.49 -8.95
N THR A 341 -1.05 -20.97 -9.23
CA THR A 341 -1.41 -21.62 -10.49
C THR A 341 -2.40 -20.73 -11.22
N LEU A 342 -2.02 -20.32 -12.43
CA LEU A 342 -2.80 -19.47 -13.31
C LEU A 342 -3.18 -20.24 -14.57
N VAL A 343 -4.35 -19.96 -15.15
CA VAL A 343 -4.68 -20.40 -16.50
C VAL A 343 -4.66 -19.21 -17.43
N THR A 344 -3.74 -19.21 -18.39
CA THR A 344 -3.62 -18.15 -19.39
C THR A 344 -4.60 -18.39 -20.54
N THR A 345 -4.99 -17.32 -21.23
CA THR A 345 -5.83 -17.39 -22.42
C THR A 345 -5.10 -16.79 -23.62
N PRO A 346 -5.48 -17.16 -24.86
CA PRO A 346 -4.88 -16.56 -26.06
C PRO A 346 -5.03 -15.04 -26.14
N THR A 347 -6.07 -14.48 -25.51
CA THR A 347 -6.43 -13.05 -25.56
C THR A 347 -5.87 -12.23 -24.40
N SER A 348 -5.72 -12.84 -23.22
CA SER A 348 -5.09 -12.24 -22.03
C SER A 348 -3.84 -13.06 -21.70
N SER A 349 -2.73 -12.70 -22.34
CA SER A 349 -1.49 -13.45 -22.22
C SER A 349 -0.48 -12.81 -21.27
N VAL A 350 -0.66 -11.56 -20.87
CA VAL A 350 0.32 -10.83 -20.04
C VAL A 350 -0.16 -10.74 -18.60
N TYR A 351 0.71 -11.13 -17.68
CA TYR A 351 0.48 -10.99 -16.25
C TYR A 351 1.71 -10.39 -15.60
N TYR A 352 1.50 -9.52 -14.63
CA TYR A 352 2.59 -8.87 -13.90
C TYR A 352 2.80 -9.53 -12.54
N LEU A 353 4.06 -9.58 -12.14
CA LEU A 353 4.48 -10.10 -10.85
C LEU A 353 5.26 -8.98 -10.15
N VAL A 354 4.68 -8.42 -9.10
CA VAL A 354 5.38 -7.47 -8.22
C VAL A 354 5.96 -8.26 -7.06
N PHE A 355 7.25 -8.57 -7.14
CA PHE A 355 7.96 -9.21 -6.04
C PHE A 355 8.07 -8.25 -4.85
N TRP A 356 7.76 -8.74 -3.65
CA TRP A 356 7.94 -8.01 -2.41
C TRP A 356 8.12 -8.96 -1.22
N ASP A 357 9.09 -8.65 -0.36
CA ASP A 357 9.29 -9.30 0.93
C ASP A 357 8.79 -8.37 2.04
N SER A 358 7.71 -8.80 2.70
CA SER A 358 7.02 -8.02 3.74
C SER A 358 7.74 -8.05 5.10
N THR A 359 8.77 -8.89 5.31
CA THR A 359 9.53 -8.90 6.57
C THR A 359 10.56 -7.78 6.67
N GLY A 360 10.86 -7.14 5.54
CA GLY A 360 11.93 -6.14 5.43
C GLY A 360 13.32 -6.76 5.27
N ALA A 361 13.44 -8.08 5.15
CA ALA A 361 14.70 -8.73 4.81
C ALA A 361 15.24 -8.20 3.47
N PHE A 362 16.55 -7.99 3.40
CA PHE A 362 17.23 -7.51 2.19
C PHE A 362 18.63 -8.10 2.06
N ASN A 363 19.30 -7.78 0.96
CA ASN A 363 20.60 -8.29 0.55
C ASN A 363 20.65 -9.82 0.43
N TYR A 364 19.67 -10.39 -0.27
CA TYR A 364 19.57 -11.82 -0.52
C TYR A 364 18.99 -12.09 -1.91
N ASP A 365 19.26 -13.29 -2.40
CA ASP A 365 18.79 -13.73 -3.72
C ASP A 365 17.48 -14.51 -3.58
N PHE A 366 16.53 -14.25 -4.47
CA PHE A 366 15.32 -15.05 -4.64
C PHE A 366 15.27 -15.63 -6.04
N THR A 367 14.52 -16.71 -6.22
CA THR A 367 14.36 -17.38 -7.51
C THR A 367 12.90 -17.62 -7.81
N PHE A 368 12.44 -17.07 -8.93
CA PHE A 368 11.21 -17.48 -9.58
C PHE A 368 11.45 -18.79 -10.35
N THR A 369 10.56 -19.74 -10.14
CA THR A 369 10.42 -20.93 -10.97
C THR A 369 9.05 -20.90 -11.62
N THR A 370 9.02 -21.18 -12.91
CA THR A 370 7.78 -21.19 -13.69
C THR A 370 7.70 -22.47 -14.51
N SER A 371 6.50 -22.94 -14.75
CA SER A 371 6.22 -24.01 -15.72
C SER A 371 4.95 -23.71 -16.48
N ALA A 372 4.85 -24.18 -17.71
CA ALA A 372 3.65 -24.05 -18.53
C ALA A 372 3.27 -25.42 -19.09
N THR A 373 2.00 -25.80 -18.91
CA THR A 373 1.44 -27.04 -19.45
C THR A 373 0.22 -26.71 -20.29
N GLY A 374 0.15 -27.24 -21.50
CA GLY A 374 -0.97 -27.01 -22.41
C GLY A 374 -0.92 -27.94 -23.62
N PRO A 375 -1.94 -27.87 -24.51
CA PRO A 375 -3.07 -26.96 -24.46
C PRO A 375 -4.08 -27.28 -23.34
N VAL A 376 -4.76 -26.25 -22.84
CA VAL A 376 -5.95 -26.36 -21.98
C VAL A 376 -7.18 -26.07 -22.82
N THR A 377 -8.21 -26.92 -22.71
CA THR A 377 -9.53 -26.63 -23.28
C THR A 377 -10.20 -25.55 -22.45
N LEU A 378 -10.38 -24.36 -23.03
CA LEU A 378 -11.12 -23.28 -22.38
C LEU A 378 -12.62 -23.46 -22.61
N LEU A 379 -13.38 -23.43 -21.54
CA LEU A 379 -14.83 -23.48 -21.52
C LEU A 379 -15.37 -22.09 -21.16
N GLU A 380 -16.37 -21.65 -21.92
CA GLU A 380 -17.19 -20.50 -21.58
C GLU A 380 -18.42 -21.03 -20.85
N ASP A 381 -18.75 -20.42 -19.71
CA ASP A 381 -19.97 -20.74 -18.98
C ASP A 381 -21.20 -20.23 -19.74
N LYS A 382 -21.67 -21.06 -20.68
CA LYS A 382 -22.75 -20.71 -21.57
C LYS A 382 -24.05 -21.40 -21.16
N GLU A 383 -24.94 -20.59 -20.60
CA GLU A 383 -26.27 -21.01 -20.18
C GLU A 383 -27.27 -21.11 -21.37
N PRO A 384 -28.25 -22.04 -21.33
CA PRO A 384 -28.45 -23.05 -20.29
C PRO A 384 -27.47 -24.22 -20.44
N ASN A 385 -26.83 -24.65 -19.36
CA ASN A 385 -26.02 -25.87 -19.23
C ASN A 385 -26.54 -26.81 -18.11
N ASN A 386 -27.74 -26.51 -17.61
CA ASN A 386 -28.44 -27.09 -16.46
C ASN A 386 -28.87 -28.57 -16.56
N THR A 387 -28.56 -29.24 -17.67
CA THR A 387 -28.87 -30.66 -17.89
C THR A 387 -27.76 -31.34 -18.69
N ILE A 388 -27.65 -32.67 -18.60
CA ILE A 388 -26.66 -33.43 -19.38
C ILE A 388 -26.80 -33.27 -20.90
N ALA A 389 -28.01 -32.96 -21.39
CA ALA A 389 -28.25 -32.68 -22.81
C ALA A 389 -27.67 -31.32 -23.24
N GLN A 390 -27.56 -30.39 -22.30
CA GLN A 390 -27.05 -29.04 -22.45
C GLN A 390 -25.58 -28.90 -22.02
N ALA A 391 -24.98 -29.98 -21.50
CA ALA A 391 -23.62 -29.96 -20.95
C ALA A 391 -22.59 -29.38 -21.93
N LEU A 392 -21.76 -28.48 -21.41
CA LEU A 392 -20.63 -27.87 -22.09
C LEU A 392 -19.62 -28.94 -22.49
N VAL A 393 -19.00 -28.80 -23.68
CA VAL A 393 -18.15 -29.85 -24.23
C VAL A 393 -16.68 -29.57 -23.94
N ALA A 394 -16.09 -30.34 -23.03
CA ALA A 394 -14.63 -30.42 -22.91
C ALA A 394 -14.08 -31.27 -24.06
N ALA A 395 -13.51 -30.63 -25.09
CA ALA A 395 -12.96 -31.34 -26.24
C ALA A 395 -11.69 -32.16 -25.92
N ALA A 396 -10.93 -31.73 -24.91
CA ALA A 396 -9.74 -32.40 -24.41
C ALA A 396 -9.52 -32.07 -22.92
N MET A 397 -8.73 -32.90 -22.24
CA MET A 397 -8.25 -32.63 -20.88
C MET A 397 -6.78 -32.17 -20.93
N PRO A 398 -6.36 -31.21 -20.08
CA PRO A 398 -7.17 -30.53 -19.06
C PRO A 398 -8.19 -29.55 -19.66
N ALA A 399 -9.29 -29.31 -18.94
CA ALA A 399 -10.32 -28.34 -19.29
C ALA A 399 -10.50 -27.32 -18.15
N TYR A 400 -10.73 -26.06 -18.50
CA TYR A 400 -10.85 -24.97 -17.55
C TYR A 400 -12.00 -24.05 -17.90
N MET A 401 -12.79 -23.67 -16.90
CA MET A 401 -13.87 -22.69 -17.01
C MET A 401 -13.61 -21.57 -16.01
N ALA A 402 -13.55 -20.33 -16.50
CA ALA A 402 -13.26 -19.17 -15.67
C ALA A 402 -14.54 -18.39 -15.37
N ASN A 403 -14.68 -17.91 -14.13
CA ASN A 403 -15.78 -17.04 -13.68
C ASN A 403 -17.18 -17.55 -14.07
N ALA A 404 -17.40 -18.86 -13.96
CA ALA A 404 -18.72 -19.47 -14.10
C ALA A 404 -19.63 -19.05 -12.94
N THR A 405 -20.93 -19.06 -13.13
CA THR A 405 -21.91 -18.54 -12.16
C THR A 405 -22.98 -19.57 -11.82
N LEU A 406 -23.20 -19.80 -10.53
CA LEU A 406 -24.37 -20.52 -10.02
C LEU A 406 -25.47 -19.51 -9.65
N SER A 407 -26.32 -19.15 -10.60
CA SER A 407 -27.32 -18.08 -10.46
C SER A 407 -28.39 -18.32 -9.37
N SER A 408 -28.52 -19.55 -8.88
CA SER A 408 -29.38 -19.93 -7.76
C SER A 408 -28.92 -21.25 -7.12
N GLU A 409 -29.46 -21.62 -5.95
CA GLU A 409 -29.21 -22.95 -5.34
C GLU A 409 -29.64 -24.13 -6.23
N ALA A 410 -30.54 -23.90 -7.19
CA ALA A 410 -31.00 -24.92 -8.12
C ALA A 410 -30.18 -24.97 -9.42
N ASP A 411 -29.28 -24.02 -9.61
CA ASP A 411 -28.43 -23.93 -10.79
C ASP A 411 -27.35 -25.01 -10.74
N VAL A 412 -27.11 -25.66 -11.87
CA VAL A 412 -26.11 -26.73 -11.99
C VAL A 412 -25.39 -26.65 -13.32
N ASP A 413 -24.07 -26.60 -13.28
CA ASP A 413 -23.26 -26.53 -14.48
C ASP A 413 -22.77 -27.91 -14.88
N TRP A 414 -23.22 -28.39 -16.04
CA TRP A 414 -22.77 -29.66 -16.57
C TRP A 414 -21.68 -29.48 -17.63
N VAL A 415 -20.60 -30.26 -17.48
CA VAL A 415 -19.55 -30.44 -18.48
C VAL A 415 -19.50 -31.90 -18.90
N LYS A 416 -19.33 -32.18 -20.20
CA LYS A 416 -19.14 -33.54 -20.71
C LYS A 416 -17.79 -33.71 -21.39
N TYR A 417 -17.22 -34.90 -21.24
CA TYR A 417 -15.97 -35.33 -21.87
C TYR A 417 -16.13 -36.71 -22.48
N GLU A 418 -15.60 -36.89 -23.69
CA GLU A 418 -15.53 -38.19 -24.35
C GLU A 418 -14.20 -38.87 -24.01
N ALA A 419 -14.21 -39.72 -22.97
CA ALA A 419 -13.02 -40.44 -22.50
C ALA A 419 -12.55 -41.47 -23.53
N LYS A 420 -11.27 -41.43 -23.87
CA LYS A 420 -10.66 -42.32 -24.86
C LYS A 420 -10.20 -43.62 -24.20
N ALA A 421 -9.86 -44.63 -25.00
CA ALA A 421 -9.29 -45.88 -24.47
C ALA A 421 -8.02 -45.66 -23.62
N ALA A 422 -7.24 -44.61 -23.91
CA ALA A 422 -6.05 -44.23 -23.15
C ALA A 422 -6.36 -43.55 -21.80
N ASP A 423 -7.61 -43.18 -21.55
CA ASP A 423 -8.06 -42.57 -20.30
C ASP A 423 -8.64 -43.60 -19.31
N VAL A 424 -8.89 -44.83 -19.77
CA VAL A 424 -9.35 -45.93 -18.92
C VAL A 424 -8.34 -46.19 -17.81
N GLY A 425 -8.82 -46.24 -16.57
CA GLY A 425 -7.99 -46.37 -15.37
C GLY A 425 -7.53 -45.05 -14.75
N LYS A 426 -7.54 -43.93 -15.49
CA LYS A 426 -7.32 -42.59 -14.94
C LYS A 426 -8.52 -42.11 -14.16
N LYS A 427 -8.37 -41.02 -13.40
CA LYS A 427 -9.42 -40.38 -12.63
C LYS A 427 -9.59 -38.92 -13.02
N PHE A 428 -10.81 -38.39 -12.90
CA PHE A 428 -11.04 -36.96 -13.01
C PHE A 428 -10.66 -36.29 -11.69
N ARG A 429 -9.71 -35.36 -11.73
CA ARG A 429 -9.55 -34.37 -10.67
C ARG A 429 -10.35 -33.14 -11.05
N MET A 430 -11.33 -32.81 -10.21
CA MET A 430 -12.22 -31.66 -10.36
C MET A 430 -11.88 -30.69 -9.23
N THR A 431 -11.37 -29.52 -9.58
CA THR A 431 -10.99 -28.50 -8.62
C THR A 431 -11.77 -27.23 -8.92
N THR A 432 -12.58 -26.76 -7.96
CA THR A 432 -13.11 -25.40 -8.03
C THR A 432 -12.19 -24.46 -7.26
N THR A 433 -12.11 -23.21 -7.69
CA THR A 433 -11.41 -22.15 -6.98
C THR A 433 -12.26 -20.88 -6.98
N ALA A 434 -11.93 -19.94 -6.10
CA ALA A 434 -12.65 -18.68 -5.95
C ALA A 434 -12.75 -17.91 -7.27
N GLY A 435 -13.98 -17.69 -7.75
CA GLY A 435 -14.33 -16.49 -8.51
C GLY A 435 -14.79 -15.40 -7.53
N ASP A 436 -15.68 -15.80 -6.62
CA ASP A 436 -15.98 -15.15 -5.36
C ASP A 436 -15.43 -16.00 -4.19
N ALA A 437 -14.98 -15.34 -3.13
CA ALA A 437 -14.25 -15.98 -2.02
C ALA A 437 -15.09 -17.00 -1.25
N TYR A 438 -16.41 -16.82 -1.23
CA TYR A 438 -17.35 -17.66 -0.46
C TYR A 438 -18.34 -18.42 -1.34
N CYS A 439 -18.09 -18.49 -2.66
CA CYS A 439 -18.92 -19.30 -3.53
C CYS A 439 -18.78 -20.77 -3.15
N ASP A 440 -19.84 -21.31 -2.56
CA ASP A 440 -19.87 -22.65 -1.98
C ASP A 440 -20.32 -23.69 -3.02
N THR A 441 -19.37 -24.49 -3.46
CA THR A 441 -19.54 -25.39 -4.61
C THR A 441 -19.41 -26.84 -4.18
N VAL A 442 -20.13 -27.72 -4.89
CA VAL A 442 -20.02 -29.17 -4.79
C VAL A 442 -19.79 -29.74 -6.18
N VAL A 443 -18.91 -30.73 -6.30
CA VAL A 443 -18.55 -31.35 -7.59
C VAL A 443 -18.71 -32.86 -7.58
N ALA A 444 -19.14 -33.41 -8.72
CA ALA A 444 -19.26 -34.85 -8.90
C ALA A 444 -19.03 -35.27 -10.36
N ALA A 445 -18.48 -36.47 -10.53
CA ALA A 445 -18.38 -37.13 -11.83
C ALA A 445 -19.46 -38.20 -11.97
N TYR A 446 -19.98 -38.38 -13.18
CA TYR A 446 -21.04 -39.32 -13.53
C TYR A 446 -20.67 -40.14 -14.75
N GLY A 447 -21.19 -41.37 -14.81
CA GLY A 447 -21.14 -42.23 -15.98
C GLY A 447 -21.96 -41.69 -17.15
N SER A 448 -22.00 -42.46 -18.24
CA SER A 448 -22.64 -42.05 -19.51
C SER A 448 -24.15 -41.84 -19.44
N ASP A 449 -24.82 -42.35 -18.40
CA ASP A 449 -26.24 -42.12 -18.13
C ASP A 449 -26.51 -40.74 -17.50
N GLY A 450 -25.47 -40.04 -17.03
CA GLY A 450 -25.59 -38.76 -16.34
C GLY A 450 -26.24 -38.84 -14.95
N THR A 451 -26.43 -40.05 -14.42
CA THR A 451 -27.11 -40.29 -13.13
C THR A 451 -26.31 -41.17 -12.18
N THR A 452 -25.52 -42.10 -12.71
CA THR A 452 -24.68 -42.98 -11.90
C THR A 452 -23.38 -42.27 -11.54
N LEU A 453 -23.15 -42.03 -10.24
CA LEU A 453 -21.89 -41.44 -9.76
C LEU A 453 -20.68 -42.31 -10.11
N LEU A 454 -19.64 -41.68 -10.63
CA LEU A 454 -18.32 -42.28 -10.81
C LEU A 454 -17.51 -42.08 -9.53
N GLY A 455 -17.86 -42.83 -8.49
CA GLY A 455 -17.28 -42.70 -7.16
C GLY A 455 -18.26 -42.04 -6.20
N THR A 456 -17.84 -40.92 -5.60
CA THR A 456 -18.68 -40.13 -4.68
C THR A 456 -18.84 -38.71 -5.23
N GLU A 457 -19.69 -37.95 -4.58
CA GLU A 457 -19.63 -36.50 -4.64
C GLU A 457 -18.45 -35.99 -3.79
N SER A 458 -18.07 -34.72 -3.98
CA SER A 458 -17.10 -34.05 -3.14
C SER A 458 -17.57 -33.90 -1.69
N SER A 459 -16.63 -33.57 -0.81
CA SER A 459 -16.94 -33.35 0.60
C SER A 459 -17.31 -31.90 0.79
N ASP A 460 -18.57 -31.66 1.10
CA ASP A 460 -19.11 -30.33 1.37
C ASP A 460 -18.65 -29.84 2.77
N SER A 461 -17.41 -29.39 2.88
CA SER A 461 -16.77 -28.99 4.15
C SER A 461 -15.95 -27.71 4.05
N ASN A 462 -15.83 -27.15 2.85
CA ASN A 462 -15.17 -25.91 2.51
C ASN A 462 -15.86 -25.33 1.27
N TYR A 463 -15.63 -24.05 0.98
CA TYR A 463 -16.31 -23.37 -0.14
C TYR A 463 -15.91 -23.91 -1.53
N HIS A 464 -14.65 -24.31 -1.68
CA HIS A 464 -14.07 -24.73 -2.96
C HIS A 464 -13.53 -26.15 -2.91
N GLU A 465 -13.71 -26.86 -4.00
CA GLU A 465 -13.58 -28.30 -4.06
C GLU A 465 -12.26 -28.74 -4.65
N ASN A 466 -11.78 -29.88 -4.19
CA ASN A 466 -10.68 -30.61 -4.82
C ASN A 466 -10.95 -32.10 -4.75
N HIS A 467 -11.79 -32.58 -5.66
CA HIS A 467 -12.33 -33.93 -5.64
C HIS A 467 -11.70 -34.82 -6.72
N LEU A 468 -11.52 -36.09 -6.37
CA LEU A 468 -10.99 -37.11 -7.26
C LEU A 468 -12.01 -38.23 -7.45
N SER A 469 -12.42 -38.47 -8.70
CA SER A 469 -13.41 -39.50 -9.04
C SER A 469 -12.89 -40.93 -8.83
N ALA A 470 -13.78 -41.92 -8.97
CA ALA A 470 -13.36 -43.29 -9.24
C ALA A 470 -12.68 -43.39 -10.63
N ALA A 471 -11.94 -44.48 -10.85
CA ALA A 471 -11.24 -44.71 -12.11
C ALA A 471 -12.24 -44.89 -13.26
N ILE A 472 -11.94 -44.29 -14.42
CA ILE A 472 -12.74 -44.41 -15.65
C ILE A 472 -12.78 -45.89 -16.05
N PRO A 473 -13.95 -46.56 -16.01
CA PRO A 473 -14.04 -48.01 -16.22
C PRO A 473 -13.94 -48.41 -17.69
N ALA A 474 -14.33 -47.53 -18.63
CA ALA A 474 -14.32 -47.80 -20.06
C ALA A 474 -14.25 -46.48 -20.85
N ALA A 475 -13.90 -46.56 -22.14
CA ALA A 475 -14.04 -45.41 -23.03
C ALA A 475 -15.53 -45.06 -23.23
N GLY A 476 -15.84 -43.78 -23.38
CA GLY A 476 -17.19 -43.27 -23.59
C GLY A 476 -17.41 -41.89 -22.97
N THR A 477 -18.66 -41.43 -23.02
CA THR A 477 -19.03 -40.12 -22.46
C THR A 477 -19.13 -40.17 -20.94
N TYR A 478 -18.53 -39.20 -20.28
CA TYR A 478 -18.65 -38.93 -18.85
C TYR A 478 -19.07 -37.49 -18.62
N TYR A 479 -19.73 -37.24 -17.50
CA TYR A 479 -20.23 -35.93 -17.13
C TYR A 479 -19.63 -35.48 -15.80
N ILE A 480 -19.28 -34.22 -15.72
CA ILE A 480 -18.90 -33.52 -14.50
C ILE A 480 -20.01 -32.53 -14.21
N ARG A 481 -20.46 -32.48 -12.97
CA ARG A 481 -21.44 -31.50 -12.49
C ARG A 481 -20.77 -30.63 -11.44
N VAL A 482 -21.00 -29.33 -11.53
CA VAL A 482 -20.83 -28.38 -10.42
C VAL A 482 -22.22 -27.93 -9.97
N SER A 483 -22.44 -27.83 -8.66
CA SER A 483 -23.69 -27.36 -8.07
C SER A 483 -23.40 -26.54 -6.83
N ALA A 484 -24.39 -25.76 -6.37
CA ALA A 484 -24.34 -25.11 -5.07
C ALA A 484 -24.25 -26.15 -3.94
N SER A 485 -23.64 -25.77 -2.81
CA SER A 485 -23.63 -26.60 -1.60
C SER A 485 -25.04 -26.87 -1.06
N HIS A 486 -25.16 -27.96 -0.32
CA HIS A 486 -26.46 -28.37 0.20
C HIS A 486 -26.78 -27.66 1.52
N GLN A 487 -28.08 -27.53 1.84
CA GLN A 487 -28.58 -27.05 3.14
C GLN A 487 -28.48 -25.55 3.43
N GLY A 488 -28.50 -24.71 2.38
CA GLY A 488 -28.67 -23.26 2.52
C GLY A 488 -27.42 -22.53 2.99
N TYR A 489 -26.23 -23.12 2.78
CA TYR A 489 -24.94 -22.46 2.99
C TYR A 489 -24.48 -21.66 1.78
N PHE A 490 -25.02 -21.94 0.59
CA PHE A 490 -24.76 -21.17 -0.62
C PHE A 490 -25.44 -19.79 -0.58
N ASP A 491 -24.64 -18.73 -0.73
CA ASP A 491 -25.15 -17.37 -0.89
C ASP A 491 -25.10 -16.97 -2.38
N VAL A 492 -26.25 -16.64 -2.95
CA VAL A 492 -26.36 -16.21 -4.35
C VAL A 492 -25.60 -14.90 -4.61
N SER A 493 -25.25 -14.11 -3.59
CA SER A 493 -24.36 -12.95 -3.77
C SER A 493 -22.89 -13.32 -4.00
N ASP A 494 -22.46 -14.51 -3.58
CA ASP A 494 -21.13 -15.08 -3.82
C ASP A 494 -21.30 -16.30 -4.73
N ASN A 495 -21.57 -16.07 -6.01
CA ASN A 495 -21.98 -17.15 -6.92
C ASN A 495 -20.99 -17.48 -8.02
N ARG A 496 -19.82 -16.83 -8.05
CA ARG A 496 -18.81 -17.07 -9.07
C ARG A 496 -17.77 -18.07 -8.63
N TYR A 497 -17.41 -18.97 -9.53
CA TYR A 497 -16.35 -19.95 -9.32
C TYR A 497 -15.53 -20.15 -10.60
N ASN A 498 -14.34 -20.73 -10.44
CA ASN A 498 -13.56 -21.28 -11.54
C ASN A 498 -13.54 -22.80 -11.41
N LEU A 499 -13.46 -23.53 -12.53
CA LEU A 499 -13.38 -24.99 -12.55
C LEU A 499 -12.18 -25.45 -13.37
N MET A 500 -11.35 -26.31 -12.79
CA MET A 500 -10.31 -27.07 -13.48
C MET A 500 -10.67 -28.56 -13.44
N ILE A 501 -10.61 -29.20 -14.61
CA ILE A 501 -10.78 -30.66 -14.76
C ILE A 501 -9.52 -31.23 -15.38
N THR A 502 -8.87 -32.17 -14.70
CA THR A 502 -7.69 -32.89 -15.22
C THR A 502 -7.89 -34.40 -15.14
N LEU A 503 -7.03 -35.13 -15.85
CA LEU A 503 -6.94 -36.59 -15.75
C LEU A 503 -5.61 -36.96 -15.10
N GLU A 504 -5.65 -37.75 -14.03
CA GLU A 504 -4.48 -38.26 -13.31
C GLU A 504 -4.44 -39.79 -13.18
#